data_AF-A0A662EY86-F1
#
_entry.id   AF-A0A662EY86-F1
#
_cell.length_a   1.000
_cell.length_b   1.000
_cell.length_c   1.000
_cell.angle_alpha   90.00
_cell.angle_beta   90.00
_cell.angle_gamma   90.00
#
_symmetry.space_group_name_H-M   'P 1'
#
loop_
_entity.id
_entity.type
_entity.pdbx_description
1 polymer ?
#
loop_
_entity_poly.entity_id
_entity_poly.type
_entity_poly.pdbx_seq_one_letter_code
_entity_poly.pdbx_strand_id
1 'polypeptide(L)' 'AGGTAPIVRGPGPAAYVDPLPQALVLSAIVIDFAVLAVALVFAMLLVERYHTTDSVRIEEEVTKEQYR' A
#
# COMPACT_ATOMS: atom_id res chain seq x y z
N ALA A 1 -27.35 -15.04 11.39
CA ALA A 1 -27.69 -15.25 9.97
C ALA A 1 -26.97 -14.18 9.16
N GLY A 2 -26.13 -14.57 8.19
CA GLY A 2 -25.37 -13.62 7.38
C GLY A 2 -26.27 -12.93 6.35
N GLY A 3 -26.14 -11.61 6.23
CA GLY A 3 -26.81 -10.84 5.17
C GLY A 3 -26.23 -11.17 3.78
N THR A 4 -26.96 -10.75 2.75
CA THR A 4 -26.52 -10.80 1.35
C THR A 4 -25.56 -9.64 1.03
N ALA A 5 -24.75 -9.76 -0.03
CA ALA A 5 -23.88 -8.68 -0.48
C ALA A 5 -24.72 -7.41 -0.77
N PRO A 6 -24.24 -6.20 -0.41
CA PRO A 6 -25.01 -4.96 -0.49
C PRO A 6 -25.10 -4.45 -1.94
N ILE A 7 -25.81 -5.21 -2.77
CA ILE A 7 -26.01 -4.95 -4.19
C ILE A 7 -27.52 -5.05 -4.46
N VAL A 8 -28.16 -3.92 -4.72
CA VAL A 8 -29.60 -3.86 -4.96
C VAL A 8 -29.89 -4.35 -6.39
N ARG A 9 -30.55 -5.51 -6.51
CA ARG A 9 -30.89 -6.15 -7.81
C ARG A 9 -32.37 -6.06 -8.21
N GLY A 10 -33.23 -5.55 -7.35
CA GLY A 10 -34.67 -5.41 -7.62
C GLY A 10 -35.44 -4.86 -6.41
N PRO A 11 -36.75 -4.56 -6.57
CA PRO A 11 -37.60 -4.11 -5.48
C PRO A 11 -37.92 -5.27 -4.53
N GLY A 12 -37.61 -5.10 -3.25
CA GLY A 12 -37.94 -6.06 -2.18
C GLY A 12 -37.00 -5.96 -0.98
N PRO A 13 -37.47 -6.23 0.25
CA PRO A 13 -36.62 -6.22 1.42
C PRO A 13 -35.67 -7.41 1.38
N ALA A 14 -34.37 -7.14 1.32
CA ALA A 14 -33.31 -8.12 1.53
C ALA A 14 -32.46 -7.68 2.72
N ALA A 15 -32.04 -8.64 3.55
CA ALA A 15 -31.06 -8.38 4.60
C ALA A 15 -29.68 -8.25 3.93
N TYR A 16 -29.13 -7.04 3.92
CA TYR A 16 -27.79 -6.77 3.40
C TYR A 16 -26.77 -6.68 4.53
N VAL A 17 -25.53 -7.08 4.24
CA VAL A 17 -24.40 -6.78 5.13
C VAL A 17 -24.06 -5.29 5.07
N ASP A 18 -23.47 -4.74 6.14
CA ASP A 18 -23.04 -3.35 6.18
C ASP A 18 -22.00 -3.05 5.08
N PRO A 19 -22.23 -2.07 4.19
CA PRO A 19 -21.26 -1.69 3.17
C PRO A 19 -20.08 -0.85 3.69
N LEU A 20 -20.17 -0.27 4.89
CA LEU A 20 -19.14 0.63 5.41
C LEU A 20 -17.76 -0.05 5.53
N PRO A 21 -17.63 -1.25 6.12
CA PRO A 21 -16.33 -1.91 6.19
C PRO A 21 -15.74 -2.23 4.81
N GLN A 22 -16.56 -2.52 3.80
CA GLN A 22 -16.09 -2.88 2.46
C GLN A 22 -15.50 -1.66 1.73
N ALA A 23 -16.13 -0.49 1.86
CA ALA A 23 -15.62 0.75 1.29
C ALA A 23 -14.30 1.17 1.95
N LEU A 24 -14.20 1.04 3.27
CA LEU A 24 -12.99 1.35 4.02
C LEU A 24 -11.83 0.44 3.63
N VAL A 25 -12.07 -0.88 3.55
CA VAL A 25 -11.03 -1.85 3.17
C VAL A 25 -10.57 -1.65 1.73
N LEU A 26 -11.48 -1.39 0.79
CA LEU A 26 -11.09 -1.11 -0.60
C LEU A 26 -10.21 0.14 -0.70
N SER A 27 -10.53 1.19 0.07
CA SER A 27 -9.73 2.41 0.13
C SER A 27 -8.35 2.16 0.72
N ALA A 28 -8.27 1.39 1.82
CA ALA A 28 -7.00 1.02 2.44
C ALA A 28 -6.10 0.22 1.48
N ILE A 29 -6.65 -0.76 0.76
CA ILE A 29 -5.89 -1.56 -0.23
C ILE A 29 -5.23 -0.67 -1.28
N VAL A 30 -5.95 0.32 -1.81
CA VAL A 30 -5.42 1.20 -2.87
C VAL A 30 -4.36 2.15 -2.32
N ILE A 31 -4.55 2.68 -1.11
CA ILE A 31 -3.55 3.54 -0.44
C ILE A 31 -2.27 2.75 -0.17
N ASP A 32 -2.39 1.55 0.41
CA ASP A 32 -1.23 0.69 0.72
C ASP A 32 -0.47 0.30 -0.55
N PHE A 33 -1.19 -0.04 -1.62
CA PHE A 33 -0.58 -0.32 -2.92
C PHE A 33 0.22 0.88 -3.45
N ALA A 34 -0.34 2.10 -3.36
CA ALA A 34 0.35 3.31 -3.81
C ALA A 34 1.60 3.60 -2.98
N VAL A 35 1.52 3.45 -1.65
CA VAL A 35 2.67 3.63 -0.74
C VAL A 35 3.76 2.59 -1.02
N LEU A 36 3.39 1.32 -1.23
CA LEU A 36 4.32 0.25 -1.60
C LEU A 36 5.03 0.53 -2.93
N ALA A 37 4.28 1.02 -3.95
CA ALA A 37 4.85 1.36 -5.24
C ALA A 37 5.91 2.48 -5.11
N VAL A 38 5.60 3.53 -4.35
CA VAL A 38 6.54 4.63 -4.11
C VAL A 38 7.77 4.15 -3.32
N ALA A 39 7.57 3.37 -2.25
CA ALA A 39 8.66 2.80 -1.47
C ALA A 39 9.58 1.91 -2.32
N LEU A 40 9.01 1.11 -3.23
CA LEU A 40 9.77 0.27 -4.15
C LEU A 40 10.61 1.11 -5.12
N VAL A 41 10.04 2.20 -5.67
CA VAL A 41 10.79 3.12 -6.53
C VAL A 41 11.98 3.73 -5.79
N PHE A 42 11.79 4.16 -4.53
CA PHE A 42 12.92 4.64 -3.70
C PHE A 42 13.97 3.56 -3.47
N ALA A 43 13.55 2.33 -3.17
CA ALA A 43 14.48 1.22 -3.01
C ALA A 43 15.28 0.95 -4.30
N MET A 44 14.62 0.96 -5.46
CA MET A 44 15.28 0.81 -6.76
C MET A 44 16.30 1.93 -7.02
N LEU A 45 15.94 3.19 -6.75
CA LEU A 45 16.85 4.33 -6.92
C LEU A 45 18.08 4.24 -6.01
N LEU A 46 17.92 3.80 -4.76
CA LEU A 46 19.04 3.60 -3.84
C LEU A 46 19.97 2.48 -4.33
N VAL A 47 19.41 1.36 -4.80
CA VAL A 47 20.19 0.24 -5.34
C VAL A 47 20.92 0.65 -6.63
N GLU A 48 20.29 1.45 -7.49
CA GLU A 48 20.91 1.98 -8.70
C GLU A 48 22.10 2.88 -8.37
N ARG A 49 21.96 3.76 -7.36
CA ARG A 49 23.02 4.71 -6.96
C ARG A 49 24.19 4.05 -6.23
N TYR A 50 23.90 3.16 -5.28
CA TYR A 50 24.91 2.59 -4.37
C TYR A 50 25.33 1.16 -4.73
N HIS A 51 24.71 0.56 -5.76
CA HIS A 51 25.00 -0.79 -6.25
C HIS A 51 24.96 -1.88 -5.17
N THR A 52 24.11 -1.69 -4.15
CA THR A 52 23.91 -2.62 -3.06
C THR A 52 22.47 -2.53 -2.56
N THR A 53 21.94 -3.63 -2.01
CA THR A 53 20.66 -3.69 -1.30
C THR A 53 20.84 -3.69 0.23
N ASP A 54 22.08 -3.69 0.70
CA ASP A 54 22.41 -3.62 2.13
C ASP A 54 22.20 -2.20 2.66
N SER A 55 21.21 -2.04 3.55
CA SER A 55 20.83 -0.76 4.12
C SER A 55 21.95 -0.12 4.96
N VAL A 56 22.78 -0.91 5.63
CA VAL A 56 23.88 -0.39 6.46
C VAL A 56 24.97 0.20 5.56
N ARG A 57 25.33 -0.48 4.47
CA ARG A 57 26.29 0.08 3.50
C ARG A 57 25.75 1.35 2.83
N ILE A 58 24.46 1.40 2.50
CA ILE A 58 23.85 2.62 1.93
C ILE A 58 23.97 3.78 2.91
N GLU A 59 23.68 3.56 4.19
CA GLU A 59 23.81 4.59 5.25
C GLU A 59 25.26 5.08 5.41
N GLU A 60 26.23 4.17 5.37
CA GLU A 60 27.65 4.53 5.41
C GLU A 60 28.06 5.40 4.21
N GLU A 61 27.66 5.06 2.98
CA GLU A 61 28.00 5.83 1.79
C GLU A 61 27.30 7.20 1.77
N VAL A 62 26.02 7.28 2.16
CA VAL A 62 25.30 8.55 2.32
C VAL A 62 26.00 9.45 3.34
N THR A 63 26.43 8.87 4.48
CA THR A 63 27.13 9.61 5.53
C THR A 63 28.50 10.12 5.02
N LYS A 64 29.25 9.29 4.28
CA LYS A 64 30.52 9.69 3.65
C LYS A 64 30.34 10.84 2.66
N GLU A 65 29.27 10.82 1.86
CA GLU A 65 28.93 11.92 0.94
C GLU A 65 28.62 13.22 1.69
N GLN A 66 28.00 13.17 2.86
CA GLN A 66 27.63 14.36 3.64
C GLN A 66 28.85 15.10 4.24
N TYR A 67 29.97 14.41 4.46
CA TYR A 67 31.22 15.00 4.96
C TYR A 67 32.22 15.36 3.85
N ARG A 68 31.87 15.14 2.58
CA ARG A 68 32.60 15.65 1.42
C ARG A 68 32.12 17.04 1.04
#